data_AF-A0A1Q6XDL9-F1
#
_entry.id   AF-A0A1Q6XDL9-F1
#
_cell.length_a   1.000
_cell.length_b   1.000
_cell.length_c   1.000
_cell.angle_alpha   90.00
_cell.angle_beta   90.00
_cell.angle_gamma   90.00
#
_symmetry.space_group_name_H-M   'P 1'
#
loop_
_entity.id
_entity.type
_entity.pdbx_description
1 polymer ?
#
loop_
_entity_poly.entity_id
_entity_poly.type
_entity_poly.pdbx_seq_one_letter_code
_entity_poly.pdbx_strand_id
1 'polypeptide(L)'
;MKEASQRIICKLVLIVLMAAGTAFPISRAAAQSPNPGKSATNSTSSAPQSQNSDLEAMRADLKKMHVILNQMQTNLAFVTNTNDPLKHQFELEVEMWQVLLNQMDRRIEEVGRREHNPAP
;
A
#
# COMPACT_ATOMS: atom_id res chain seq x y z
N MET A 1 2.11 -38.09 -23.15
CA MET A 1 2.00 -38.14 -21.67
C MET A 1 2.15 -36.78 -20.99
N LYS A 2 2.97 -35.84 -21.50
CA LYS A 2 3.19 -34.51 -20.89
C LYS A 2 1.95 -33.59 -20.87
N GLU A 3 1.16 -33.61 -21.94
CA GLU A 3 -0.09 -32.81 -22.08
C GLU A 3 -1.16 -33.12 -21.03
N ALA A 4 -1.29 -34.39 -20.63
CA ALA A 4 -2.30 -34.81 -19.66
C ALA A 4 -1.94 -34.35 -18.25
N SER A 5 -0.66 -34.37 -17.88
CA SER A 5 -0.19 -33.90 -16.58
C SER A 5 -0.35 -32.39 -16.42
N GLN A 6 -0.09 -31.60 -17.48
CA GLN A 6 -0.24 -30.15 -17.44
C GLN A 6 -1.70 -29.72 -17.25
N ARG A 7 -2.64 -30.39 -17.93
CA ARG A 7 -4.08 -30.16 -17.77
C ARG A 7 -4.60 -30.50 -16.37
N ILE A 8 -4.03 -31.53 -15.74
CA ILE A 8 -4.39 -31.92 -14.37
C ILE A 8 -3.83 -30.91 -13.36
N ILE A 9 -2.58 -30.46 -13.54
CA ILE A 9 -1.95 -29.47 -12.67
C ILE A 9 -2.70 -28.12 -12.72
N CYS A 10 -3.08 -27.64 -13.90
CA CYS A 10 -3.88 -26.41 -14.02
C CYS A 10 -5.27 -26.53 -13.37
N LYS A 11 -5.92 -27.70 -13.46
CA LYS A 11 -7.21 -27.93 -12.80
C LYS A 11 -7.09 -27.94 -11.27
N LEU A 12 -6.01 -28.50 -10.73
CA LEU A 12 -5.79 -28.53 -9.28
C LEU A 12 -5.49 -27.13 -8.71
N VAL A 13 -4.72 -26.30 -9.42
CA VAL A 13 -4.43 -24.92 -8.99
C VAL A 13 -5.69 -24.05 -8.98
N LEU A 14 -6.60 -24.23 -9.94
CA LEU A 14 -7.86 -23.48 -10.00
C LEU A 14 -8.85 -23.87 -8.90
N ILE A 15 -8.84 -25.12 -8.43
CA ILE A 15 -9.71 -25.59 -7.33
C ILE A 15 -9.23 -25.03 -5.98
N VAL A 16 -7.92 -24.90 -5.76
CA VAL A 16 -7.36 -24.34 -4.51
C VAL A 16 -7.64 -22.83 -4.40
N LEU A 17 -7.68 -22.09 -5.52
CA LEU A 17 -7.94 -20.64 -5.50
C LEU A 17 -9.40 -20.27 -5.16
N MET A 18 -10.37 -21.14 -5.45
CA MET A 18 -11.80 -20.90 -5.21
C MET A 18 -12.25 -21.15 -3.76
N ALA A 19 -11.42 -21.76 -2.91
CA ALA A 19 -11.81 -22.17 -1.56
C ALA A 19 -11.55 -21.10 -0.46
N ALA A 20 -10.98 -19.94 -0.79
CA ALA A 20 -10.63 -18.91 0.19
C ALA A 20 -11.71 -17.82 0.40
N GLY A 21 -12.94 -18.05 -0.07
CA GLY A 21 -13.98 -17.01 -0.23
C GLY A 21 -15.16 -17.03 0.74
N THR A 22 -15.12 -17.66 1.92
CA THR A 22 -16.27 -17.64 2.85
C THR A 22 -15.88 -17.41 4.31
N ALA A 23 -15.76 -16.14 4.73
CA ALA A 23 -16.12 -15.68 6.07
C ALA A 23 -15.90 -14.16 6.23
N PHE A 24 -16.83 -13.35 5.73
CA PHE A 24 -17.01 -11.98 6.23
C PHE A 24 -18.39 -11.90 6.91
N PRO A 25 -18.48 -11.94 8.25
CA PRO A 25 -19.73 -11.59 8.93
C PRO A 25 -19.96 -10.08 8.79
N ILE A 26 -21.00 -9.72 8.03
CA ILE A 26 -21.60 -8.38 8.00
C ILE A 26 -22.24 -8.15 9.37
N SER A 27 -21.56 -7.41 10.25
CA SER A 27 -22.15 -6.92 11.50
C SER A 27 -23.19 -5.85 11.19
N ARG A 28 -24.45 -6.26 11.28
CA ARG A 28 -25.62 -5.38 11.23
C ARG A 28 -25.80 -4.77 12.63
N ALA A 29 -25.30 -3.55 12.85
CA ALA A 29 -25.61 -2.78 14.05
C ALA A 29 -26.88 -1.96 13.80
N ALA A 30 -27.94 -2.33 14.51
CA ALA A 30 -29.22 -1.64 14.51
C ALA A 30 -29.10 -0.29 15.26
N ALA A 31 -29.89 0.66 14.75
CA ALA A 31 -30.31 1.95 15.30
C ALA A 31 -29.95 2.28 16.76
N GLN A 32 -29.36 3.47 16.95
CA GLN A 32 -29.60 4.34 18.11
C GLN A 32 -29.22 5.81 17.77
N SER A 33 -30.24 6.62 17.49
CA SER A 33 -30.29 8.06 17.79
C SER A 33 -31.30 8.19 18.94
N PRO A 34 -31.23 9.14 19.90
CA PRO A 34 -30.59 10.46 19.86
C PRO A 34 -29.78 10.84 21.13
N ASN A 35 -29.02 11.94 21.08
CA ASN A 35 -29.20 13.15 21.92
C ASN A 35 -27.92 14.02 21.87
N PRO A 36 -28.01 15.36 21.67
CA PRO A 36 -26.86 16.24 21.65
C PRO A 36 -26.52 16.72 23.07
N GLY A 37 -25.22 16.89 23.32
CA GLY A 37 -24.73 17.67 24.45
C GLY A 37 -23.97 16.86 25.50
N LYS A 38 -22.66 17.01 25.49
CA LYS A 38 -21.88 17.58 26.62
C LYS A 38 -20.40 17.63 26.25
N SER A 39 -19.87 18.83 26.24
CA SER A 39 -18.44 19.12 26.34
C SER A 39 -17.82 18.37 27.51
N ALA A 40 -16.71 17.68 27.26
CA ALA A 40 -15.54 17.60 28.12
C ALA A 40 -14.56 16.57 27.56
N THR A 41 -13.34 17.01 27.24
CA THR A 41 -12.06 16.27 27.42
C THR A 41 -11.00 17.04 26.63
N ASN A 42 -10.23 17.89 27.30
CA ASN A 42 -8.93 17.57 27.89
C ASN A 42 -7.87 17.14 26.87
N SER A 43 -6.87 18.01 26.75
CA SER A 43 -5.45 17.68 26.68
C SER A 43 -4.95 17.03 25.39
N THR A 44 -4.25 17.82 24.59
CA THR A 44 -3.02 17.32 23.96
C THR A 44 -1.97 18.41 23.99
N SER A 45 -1.31 18.53 25.15
CA SER A 45 0.07 19.01 25.20
C SER A 45 0.92 17.96 24.47
N SER A 46 1.11 18.15 23.16
CA SER A 46 2.00 17.34 22.36
C SER A 46 3.42 17.55 22.86
N ALA A 47 3.95 16.60 23.63
CA ALA A 47 5.37 16.57 23.95
C ALA A 47 6.17 16.48 22.63
N PRO A 48 7.24 17.27 22.44
CA PRO A 48 7.94 17.39 21.15
C PRO A 48 8.85 16.18 20.80
N GLN A 49 8.61 15.00 21.38
CA GLN A 49 9.60 13.92 21.39
C GLN A 49 9.42 12.84 20.30
N SER A 50 8.35 12.84 19.47
CA SER A 50 8.12 11.76 18.48
C SER A 50 8.37 12.11 17.00
N GLN A 51 8.60 13.38 16.66
CA GLN A 51 8.62 13.78 15.23
C GLN A 51 9.84 13.22 14.46
N ASN A 52 10.99 13.08 15.13
CA ASN A 52 12.18 12.47 14.52
C ASN A 52 12.03 10.97 14.29
N SER A 53 11.45 10.22 15.25
CA SER A 53 11.18 8.79 15.06
C SER A 53 10.18 8.54 13.94
N ASP A 54 9.20 9.43 13.79
CA ASP A 54 8.19 9.33 12.73
C ASP A 54 8.81 9.60 11.34
N LEU A 55 9.75 10.56 11.22
CA LEU A 55 10.48 10.79 9.97
C LEU A 55 11.35 9.61 9.55
N GLU A 56 12.05 8.98 10.49
CA GLU A 56 12.87 7.81 10.19
C GLU A 56 12.03 6.61 9.75
N ALA A 57 10.87 6.39 10.39
CA ALA A 57 9.93 5.36 9.99
C ALA A 57 9.41 5.60 8.57
N MET A 58 9.01 6.83 8.25
CA MET A 58 8.54 7.19 6.90
C MET A 58 9.63 6.99 5.83
N ARG A 59 10.90 7.33 6.14
CA ARG A 59 12.03 7.05 5.23
C ARG A 59 12.24 5.56 5.01
N ALA A 60 12.16 4.77 6.08
CA ALA A 60 12.33 3.32 5.99
C ALA A 60 11.23 2.67 5.13
N ASP A 61 9.99 3.15 5.25
CA ASP A 61 8.88 2.65 4.46
C ASP A 61 8.98 3.06 2.99
N LEU A 62 9.38 4.30 2.69
CA LEU A 62 9.68 4.70 1.30
C LEU A 62 10.76 3.83 0.66
N LYS A 63 11.83 3.51 1.40
CA LYS A 63 12.87 2.62 0.91
C LYS A 63 12.33 1.24 0.54
N LYS A 64 11.44 0.67 1.37
CA LYS A 64 10.79 -0.62 1.06
C LYS A 64 9.90 -0.52 -0.18
N MET A 65 9.12 0.54 -0.30
CA MET A 65 8.22 0.72 -1.44
C MET A 65 8.99 0.89 -2.76
N HIS A 66 10.11 1.61 -2.76
CA HIS A 66 11.01 1.68 -3.93
C HIS A 66 11.54 0.30 -4.34
N VAL A 67 11.90 -0.56 -3.38
CA VAL A 67 12.32 -1.94 -3.67
C VAL A 67 11.19 -2.74 -4.31
N ILE A 68 9.97 -2.63 -3.79
CA ILE A 68 8.79 -3.32 -4.35
C ILE A 68 8.51 -2.83 -5.77
N LEU A 69 8.56 -1.52 -6.01
CA LEU A 69 8.33 -0.94 -7.33
C LEU A 69 9.38 -1.41 -8.35
N ASN A 70 10.65 -1.46 -7.96
CA ASN A 70 11.72 -2.03 -8.78
C ASN A 70 11.48 -3.51 -9.08
N GLN A 71 10.95 -4.27 -8.12
CA GLN A 71 10.60 -5.67 -8.36
C GLN A 71 9.43 -5.79 -9.34
N MET A 72 8.42 -4.91 -9.28
CA MET A 72 7.32 -4.88 -10.26
C MET A 72 7.85 -4.59 -11.66
N GLN A 73 8.73 -3.60 -11.82
CA GLN A 73 9.40 -3.30 -13.09
C GLN A 73 10.21 -4.48 -13.62
N THR A 74 10.97 -5.15 -12.74
CA THR A 74 11.76 -6.32 -13.10
C THR A 74 10.85 -7.48 -13.53
N ASN A 75 9.75 -7.72 -12.80
CA ASN A 75 8.78 -8.75 -13.13
C ASN A 75 8.12 -8.50 -14.49
N LEU A 76 7.83 -7.23 -14.79
CA LEU A 76 7.22 -6.82 -16.05
C LEU A 76 8.10 -7.12 -17.27
N ALA A 77 9.43 -7.10 -17.12
CA ALA A 77 10.36 -7.45 -18.19
C ALA A 77 10.22 -8.92 -18.65
N PHE A 78 9.70 -9.80 -17.80
CA PHE A 78 9.44 -11.20 -18.14
C PHE A 78 8.07 -11.41 -18.82
N VAL A 79 7.23 -10.36 -18.92
CA VAL A 79 5.97 -10.42 -19.65
C VAL A 79 6.27 -10.27 -21.15
N THR A 80 6.31 -11.42 -21.82
CA THR A 80 6.74 -11.58 -23.22
C THR A 80 5.74 -11.06 -24.24
N ASN A 81 4.44 -11.05 -23.92
CA ASN A 81 3.42 -10.51 -24.81
C ASN A 81 3.30 -8.99 -24.60
N THR A 82 4.00 -8.23 -25.45
CA THR A 82 4.07 -6.76 -25.34
C THR A 82 2.77 -6.05 -25.72
N ASN A 83 1.83 -6.73 -26.37
CA ASN A 83 0.53 -6.16 -26.75
C ASN A 83 -0.61 -6.64 -25.81
N ASP A 84 -0.25 -7.29 -24.70
CA ASP A 84 -1.23 -7.73 -23.71
C ASP A 84 -1.77 -6.52 -22.93
N PRO A 85 -3.09 -6.26 -22.94
CA PRO A 85 -3.69 -5.20 -22.13
C PRO A 85 -3.31 -5.27 -20.65
N LEU A 86 -3.06 -6.48 -20.12
CA LEU A 86 -2.63 -6.65 -18.74
C LEU A 86 -1.21 -6.13 -18.50
N LYS A 87 -0.31 -6.25 -19.47
CA LYS A 87 1.04 -5.69 -19.38
C LYS A 87 0.98 -4.16 -19.32
N HIS A 88 0.20 -3.55 -20.21
CA HIS A 88 0.00 -2.10 -20.22
C HIS A 88 -0.59 -1.58 -18.90
N GLN A 89 -1.52 -2.34 -18.29
CA GLN A 89 -2.05 -1.98 -16.97
C GLN A 89 -0.94 -1.92 -15.91
N PHE A 90 -0.03 -2.88 -15.88
CA PHE A 90 1.09 -2.86 -14.94
C PHE A 90 2.10 -1.73 -15.23
N GLU A 91 2.31 -1.37 -16.50
CA GLU A 91 3.13 -0.21 -16.88
C GLU A 91 2.56 1.08 -16.29
N LEU A 92 1.25 1.31 -16.44
CA LEU A 92 0.56 2.47 -15.88
C LEU A 92 0.61 2.50 -14.35
N GLU A 93 0.43 1.34 -13.70
CA GLU A 93 0.52 1.24 -12.24
C GLU A 93 1.94 1.58 -11.75
N VAL A 94 2.98 1.08 -12.44
CA VAL A 94 4.37 1.42 -12.13
C VAL A 94 4.59 2.92 -12.23
N GLU A 95 4.12 3.57 -13.29
CA GLU A 95 4.24 5.02 -13.48
C GLU A 95 3.54 5.80 -12.36
N MET A 96 2.31 5.42 -12.02
CA MET A 96 1.54 6.04 -10.95
C MET A 96 2.27 5.93 -9.60
N TRP A 97 2.73 4.73 -9.24
CA TRP A 97 3.46 4.51 -7.99
C TRP A 97 4.77 5.29 -7.95
N GLN A 98 5.49 5.38 -9.07
CA GLN A 98 6.71 6.20 -9.16
C GLN A 98 6.42 7.68 -8.86
N VAL A 99 5.34 8.24 -9.41
CA VAL A 99 4.95 9.64 -9.16
C VAL A 99 4.64 9.86 -7.68
N LEU A 100 3.86 8.96 -7.07
CA LEU A 100 3.50 9.03 -5.65
C LEU A 100 4.74 8.94 -4.74
N LEU A 101 5.63 7.98 -4.98
CA LEU A 101 6.85 7.83 -4.19
C LEU A 101 7.75 9.06 -4.30
N ASN A 102 7.91 9.61 -5.50
CA ASN A 102 8.69 10.84 -5.71
C ASN A 102 8.09 12.05 -4.96
N GLN A 103 6.76 12.16 -4.89
CA GLN A 103 6.09 13.22 -4.11
C GLN A 103 6.33 13.04 -2.61
N MET A 104 6.26 11.81 -2.12
CA MET A 104 6.51 11.48 -0.72
C MET A 104 7.96 11.71 -0.32
N ASP A 105 8.93 11.36 -1.17
CA ASP A 105 10.36 11.64 -0.95
C ASP A 105 10.59 13.14 -0.74
N ARG A 106 10.07 13.98 -1.66
CA ARG A 106 10.15 15.44 -1.54
C ARG A 106 9.52 15.96 -0.26
N ARG A 107 8.35 15.43 0.12
CA ARG A 107 7.66 15.84 1.36
C ARG A 107 8.49 15.50 2.60
N ILE A 108 9.10 14.32 2.66
CA ILE A 108 9.95 13.92 3.79
C ILE A 108 11.21 14.77 3.84
N GLU A 109 11.82 15.09 2.71
CA GLU A 109 12.98 16.00 2.64
C GLU A 109 12.61 17.39 3.17
N GLU A 110 11.46 17.93 2.75
CA GLU A 110 10.98 19.22 3.23
C GLU A 110 10.72 19.24 4.74
N VAL A 111 10.08 18.20 5.28
CA VAL A 111 9.81 18.10 6.72
C VAL A 111 11.13 17.93 7.49
N GLY A 112 12.02 17.06 7.02
CA GLY A 112 13.35 16.88 7.62
C GLY A 112 14.19 18.16 7.61
N ARG A 113 14.08 18.98 6.56
CA ARG A 113 14.74 20.30 6.49
C ARG A 113 14.19 21.29 7.51
N ARG A 114 12.87 21.29 7.75
CA ARG A 114 12.22 22.16 8.75
C ARG A 114 12.60 21.76 10.18
N GLU A 115 12.72 20.46 10.46
CA GLU A 115 13.21 19.97 11.74
C GLU A 115 14.68 20.36 11.97
N HIS A 116 15.52 20.32 10.94
CA HIS A 116 16.94 20.68 11.05
C HIS A 116 17.19 22.20 11.17
N ASN A 117 16.32 23.03 10.59
CA ASN A 117 16.40 24.48 10.66
C ASN A 117 15.04 25.06 11.12
N PRO A 118 14.74 25.01 12.43
CA PRO A 118 13.58 25.70 12.97
C PRO A 118 13.80 27.20 12.75
N ALA A 119 12.87 27.86 12.06
CA ALA A 119 12.94 29.30 11.82
C ALA A 119 13.10 30.07 13.16
N PRO A 120 13.84 31.20 13.17
CA PRO A 120 14.06 32.00 14.37
C PRO A 120 12.78 32.65 14.93
#